data_AF-A0A920VEL3-F1
#
_entry.id   AF-A0A920VEL3-F1
#
_cell.length_a   1.000
_cell.length_b   1.000
_cell.length_c   1.000
_cell.angle_alpha   90.00
_cell.angle_beta   90.00
_cell.angle_gamma   90.00
#
_symmetry.space_group_name_H-M   'P 1'
#
loop_
_entity.id
_entity.type
_entity.pdbx_description
1 polymer ?
#
loop_
_entity_poly.entity_id
_entity_poly.type
_entity_poly.pdbx_seq_one_letter_code
_entity_poly.pdbx_strand_id
1 'polypeptide(L)'
;MGSRWRDGWVKVNPLQTGFFRVNYSEEDWQRLVPPIESLELHATDRLGVQNDAYALSKAGLLPVTQFLSLAQAYQNEDDPSVWSDLASNLRDIEQLICEEPIHSAYQSFARGIFGPAARKLAGIQSQEKAIWTPYSDPLFEPGGVILTPT
;
A
#
# COMPACT_ATOMS: atom_id res chain seq x y z
N MET A 1 2.20 1.06 25.65
CA MET A 1 1.60 -0.30 25.61
C MET A 1 0.21 -0.14 25.03
N GLY A 2 0.04 -0.33 23.71
CA GLY A 2 -1.26 -0.20 23.05
C GLY A 2 -2.17 -1.37 23.44
N SER A 3 -3.42 -1.08 23.76
CA SER A 3 -4.38 -2.04 24.29
C SER A 3 -4.61 -3.21 23.32
N ARG A 4 -4.39 -4.42 23.83
CA ARG A 4 -4.55 -5.75 23.19
C ARG A 4 -5.99 -6.07 22.75
N TRP A 5 -6.95 -5.29 23.23
CA TRP A 5 -8.37 -5.45 23.03
C TRP A 5 -8.95 -4.06 22.87
N ARG A 6 -9.60 -3.81 21.75
CA ARG A 6 -10.49 -2.65 21.61
C ARG A 6 -11.90 -3.18 21.50
N ASP A 7 -12.85 -2.43 22.02
CA ASP A 7 -14.28 -2.78 21.92
C ASP A 7 -14.65 -2.88 20.43
N GLY A 8 -14.63 -4.09 19.87
CA GLY A 8 -15.01 -4.35 18.48
C GLY A 8 -14.08 -5.25 17.66
N TRP A 9 -12.80 -5.45 18.01
CA TRP A 9 -11.89 -6.31 17.22
C TRP A 9 -10.75 -6.94 18.04
N VAL A 10 -10.20 -8.05 17.54
CA VAL A 10 -9.08 -8.78 18.15
C VAL A 10 -7.95 -9.06 17.15
N LYS A 11 -6.71 -8.77 17.54
CA LYS A 11 -5.50 -9.21 16.83
C LYS A 11 -4.76 -10.27 17.65
N VAL A 12 -4.80 -11.53 17.22
CA VAL A 12 -4.33 -12.67 18.03
C VAL A 12 -2.80 -12.78 18.11
N ASN A 13 -2.08 -12.54 17.01
CA ASN A 13 -0.61 -12.58 16.95
C ASN A 13 0.00 -11.17 16.84
N PRO A 14 -0.09 -10.31 17.88
CA PRO A 14 0.34 -8.92 17.79
C PRO A 14 1.82 -8.81 17.40
N LEU A 15 2.11 -7.88 16.50
CA LEU A 15 3.43 -7.64 15.90
C LEU A 15 4.07 -8.87 15.24
N GLN A 16 3.27 -9.91 14.96
CA GLN A 16 3.72 -11.14 14.31
C GLN A 16 4.91 -11.82 15.03
N THR A 17 4.86 -11.82 16.36
CA THR A 17 5.94 -12.38 17.21
C THR A 17 5.91 -13.91 17.30
N GLY A 18 4.74 -14.52 17.11
CA GLY A 18 4.59 -15.96 17.05
C GLY A 18 4.79 -16.52 15.64
N PHE A 19 5.39 -17.72 15.55
CA PHE A 19 5.53 -18.46 14.29
C PHE A 19 4.26 -19.27 13.98
N PHE A 20 3.15 -18.57 13.80
CA PHE A 20 1.86 -19.17 13.41
C PHE A 20 1.01 -18.16 12.64
N ARG A 21 0.08 -18.69 11.84
CA ARG A 21 -0.93 -17.92 11.11
C ARG A 21 -2.23 -17.92 11.87
N VAL A 22 -3.02 -16.85 11.74
CA VAL A 22 -4.32 -16.74 12.38
C VAL A 22 -5.42 -16.82 11.34
N ASN A 23 -6.28 -17.82 11.46
CA ASN A 23 -7.55 -17.86 10.74
C ASN A 23 -8.66 -17.37 11.67
N TYR A 24 -9.28 -16.25 11.32
CA TYR A 24 -10.37 -15.66 12.08
C TYR A 24 -11.72 -16.23 11.64
N SER A 25 -12.76 -16.05 12.46
CA SER A 25 -14.13 -16.22 12.00
C SER A 25 -14.45 -15.19 10.90
N GLU A 26 -15.47 -15.45 10.08
CA GLU A 26 -15.92 -14.49 9.06
C GLU A 26 -16.25 -13.12 9.68
N GLU A 27 -16.90 -13.11 10.84
CA GLU A 27 -17.21 -11.87 11.57
C GLU A 27 -15.94 -11.15 12.04
N ASP A 28 -14.96 -11.88 12.56
CA ASP A 28 -13.73 -11.29 13.07
C ASP A 28 -12.81 -10.78 11.95
N TRP A 29 -12.84 -11.39 10.76
CA TRP A 29 -12.21 -10.81 9.57
C TRP A 29 -12.81 -9.44 9.22
N GLN A 30 -14.14 -9.30 9.28
CA GLN A 30 -14.82 -8.02 9.01
C GLN A 30 -14.52 -6.98 10.09
N ARG A 31 -14.43 -7.40 11.36
CA ARG A 31 -14.06 -6.52 12.48
C ARG A 31 -12.65 -5.94 12.36
N LEU A 32 -11.76 -6.59 11.63
CA LEU A 32 -10.40 -6.08 11.36
C LEU A 32 -10.37 -5.03 10.25
N VAL A 33 -11.43 -4.86 9.44
CA VAL A 33 -11.44 -3.89 8.33
C VAL A 33 -11.32 -2.43 8.83
N PRO A 34 -12.16 -1.94 9.77
CA PRO A 34 -12.07 -0.56 10.23
C PRO A 34 -10.69 -0.15 10.80
N PRO A 35 -10.03 -0.94 11.67
CA PRO A 35 -8.71 -0.56 12.18
C PRO A 35 -7.58 -0.67 11.13
N ILE A 36 -7.77 -1.41 10.04
CA ILE A 36 -6.85 -1.38 8.89
C ILE A 36 -7.04 -0.08 8.10
N GLU A 37 -8.28 0.26 7.72
CA GLU A 37 -8.61 1.43 6.90
C GLU A 37 -8.23 2.77 7.56
N SER A 38 -8.38 2.82 8.88
CA SER A 38 -8.04 3.99 9.72
C SER A 38 -6.57 4.02 10.16
N LEU A 39 -5.77 3.02 9.77
CA LEU A 39 -4.36 2.85 10.17
C LEU A 39 -4.16 2.73 11.69
N GLU A 40 -5.22 2.40 12.42
CA GLU A 40 -5.20 2.21 13.87
C GLU A 40 -4.42 0.95 14.27
N LEU A 41 -4.49 -0.10 13.43
CA LEU A 41 -3.71 -1.32 13.58
C LEU A 41 -2.26 -1.04 13.16
N HIS A 42 -1.28 -1.53 13.93
CA HIS A 42 0.15 -1.34 13.61
C HIS A 42 0.51 -1.91 12.22
N ALA A 43 1.44 -1.26 11.49
CA ALA A 43 1.84 -1.70 10.14
C ALA A 43 2.23 -3.19 10.06
N THR A 44 3.03 -3.68 11.01
CA THR A 44 3.40 -5.11 11.12
C THR A 44 2.17 -6.02 11.27
N ASP A 45 1.16 -5.57 12.01
CA ASP A 45 -0.07 -6.33 12.19
C ASP A 45 -0.94 -6.32 10.94
N ARG A 46 -1.05 -5.17 10.25
CA ARG A 46 -1.70 -5.07 8.93
C ARG A 46 -1.03 -6.00 7.93
N LEU A 47 0.30 -5.94 7.81
CA LEU A 47 1.08 -6.84 6.95
C LEU A 47 0.75 -8.30 7.23
N GLY A 48 0.82 -8.74 8.48
CA GLY A 48 0.58 -10.14 8.77
C GLY A 48 -0.89 -10.56 8.63
N VAL A 49 -1.86 -9.65 8.82
CA VAL A 49 -3.28 -9.91 8.57
C VAL A 49 -3.54 -10.23 7.09
N GLN A 50 -3.04 -9.42 6.16
CA GLN A 50 -3.18 -9.73 4.73
C GLN A 50 -2.41 -10.99 4.33
N ASN A 51 -1.23 -11.22 4.93
CA ASN A 51 -0.38 -12.35 4.57
C ASN A 51 -1.00 -13.67 5.04
N ASP A 52 -1.61 -13.67 6.23
CA ASP A 52 -2.39 -14.82 6.72
C ASP A 52 -3.59 -15.10 5.83
N ALA A 53 -4.38 -14.08 5.48
CA ALA A 53 -5.53 -14.25 4.60
C ALA A 53 -5.13 -14.84 3.22
N TYR A 54 -4.05 -14.31 2.62
CA TYR A 54 -3.53 -14.83 1.35
C TYR A 54 -3.01 -16.27 1.49
N ALA A 55 -2.18 -16.56 2.49
CA ALA A 55 -1.60 -17.89 2.67
C ALA A 55 -2.67 -18.95 2.99
N LEU A 56 -3.66 -18.61 3.81
CA LEU A 56 -4.82 -19.48 4.07
C LEU A 56 -5.64 -19.72 2.80
N SER A 57 -5.76 -18.70 1.94
CA SER A 57 -6.43 -18.85 0.64
C SER A 57 -5.67 -19.79 -0.29
N LYS A 58 -4.33 -19.66 -0.39
CA LYS A 58 -3.50 -20.61 -1.15
C LYS A 58 -3.61 -22.04 -0.62
N ALA A 59 -3.77 -22.20 0.69
CA ALA A 59 -3.92 -23.50 1.33
C ALA A 59 -5.34 -24.10 1.18
N GLY A 60 -6.29 -23.38 0.58
CA GLY A 60 -7.69 -23.81 0.49
C GLY A 60 -8.46 -23.76 1.82
N LEU A 61 -7.91 -23.08 2.83
CA LEU A 61 -8.49 -22.95 4.18
C LEU A 61 -9.34 -21.67 4.33
N LEU A 62 -9.25 -20.77 3.35
CA LEU A 62 -10.02 -19.54 3.29
C LEU A 62 -10.45 -19.29 1.83
N PRO A 63 -11.68 -18.85 1.56
CA PRO A 63 -12.05 -18.43 0.22
C PRO A 63 -11.17 -17.26 -0.24
N VAL A 64 -10.64 -17.33 -1.47
CA VAL A 64 -9.83 -16.22 -2.03
C VAL A 64 -10.61 -14.90 -2.06
N THR A 65 -11.94 -14.97 -2.16
CA THR A 65 -12.83 -13.80 -2.08
C THR A 65 -12.74 -13.07 -0.75
N GLN A 66 -12.46 -13.76 0.37
CA GLN A 66 -12.23 -13.12 1.67
C GLN A 66 -10.93 -12.30 1.64
N PHE A 67 -9.85 -12.84 1.07
CA PHE A 67 -8.59 -12.09 0.89
C PHE A 67 -8.79 -10.87 -0.03
N LEU A 68 -9.45 -11.04 -1.18
CA LEU A 68 -9.73 -9.93 -2.09
C LEU A 68 -10.64 -8.87 -1.43
N SER A 69 -11.63 -9.28 -0.64
CA SER A 69 -12.45 -8.35 0.12
C SER A 69 -11.61 -7.55 1.11
N LEU A 70 -10.74 -8.22 1.87
CA LEU A 70 -9.86 -7.60 2.86
C LEU A 70 -8.83 -6.65 2.22
N ALA A 71 -8.32 -6.97 1.03
CA ALA A 71 -7.37 -6.14 0.30
C ALA A 71 -7.90 -4.72 0.00
N GLN A 72 -9.23 -4.54 -0.11
CA GLN A 72 -9.84 -3.23 -0.31
C GLN A 72 -9.64 -2.27 0.87
N ALA A 73 -9.45 -2.80 2.08
CA ALA A 73 -9.22 -2.01 3.28
C ALA A 73 -7.88 -1.25 3.26
N TYR A 74 -6.96 -1.64 2.36
CA TYR A 74 -5.60 -1.10 2.26
C TYR A 74 -5.49 0.13 1.34
N GLN A 75 -6.59 0.70 0.86
CA GLN A 75 -6.57 1.90 0.01
C GLN A 75 -5.87 3.11 0.65
N ASN A 76 -5.93 3.20 1.99
CA ASN A 76 -5.31 4.27 2.77
C ASN A 76 -3.91 3.88 3.32
N GLU A 77 -3.40 2.71 2.98
CA GLU A 77 -2.13 2.21 3.50
C GLU A 77 -0.97 3.17 3.18
N ASP A 78 -0.06 3.36 4.14
CA ASP A 78 1.04 4.32 4.07
C ASP A 78 2.42 3.69 4.33
N ASP A 79 2.47 2.44 4.77
CA ASP A 79 3.70 1.69 5.00
C ASP A 79 4.15 0.96 3.71
N PRO A 80 5.36 1.25 3.19
CA PRO A 80 5.86 0.65 1.95
C PRO A 80 5.98 -0.88 2.00
N SER A 81 6.25 -1.46 3.17
CA SER A 81 6.42 -2.91 3.32
C SER A 81 5.08 -3.62 3.22
N VAL A 82 4.03 -3.05 3.83
CA VAL A 82 2.66 -3.57 3.71
C VAL A 82 2.20 -3.52 2.25
N TRP A 83 2.43 -2.39 1.57
CA TRP A 83 2.13 -2.21 0.15
C TRP A 83 2.82 -3.25 -0.74
N SER A 84 4.13 -3.43 -0.55
CA SER A 84 4.91 -4.30 -1.42
C SER A 84 4.48 -5.77 -1.29
N ASP A 85 4.15 -6.21 -0.07
CA ASP A 85 3.64 -7.57 0.15
C ASP A 85 2.24 -7.73 -0.45
N LEU A 86 1.35 -6.74 -0.29
CA LEU A 86 0.00 -6.75 -0.87
C LEU A 86 0.04 -6.85 -2.38
N ALA A 87 0.85 -6.00 -3.02
CA ALA A 87 1.03 -5.98 -4.47
C ALA A 87 1.58 -7.31 -4.99
N SER A 88 2.51 -7.93 -4.25
CA SER A 88 3.06 -9.24 -4.62
C SER A 88 1.99 -10.32 -4.55
N ASN A 89 1.22 -10.37 -3.47
CA ASN A 89 0.14 -11.36 -3.30
C ASN A 89 -0.97 -11.21 -4.36
N LEU A 90 -1.34 -9.97 -4.70
CA LEU A 90 -2.30 -9.69 -5.76
C LEU A 90 -1.74 -10.05 -7.15
N ARG A 91 -0.46 -9.81 -7.41
CA ARG A 91 0.18 -10.21 -8.67
C ARG A 91 0.19 -11.72 -8.83
N ASP A 92 0.46 -12.47 -7.76
CA ASP A 92 0.44 -13.93 -7.79
C ASP A 92 -0.94 -14.48 -8.17
N ILE A 93 -2.03 -13.84 -7.71
CA ILE A 93 -3.39 -14.18 -8.17
C ILE A 93 -3.58 -13.80 -9.63
N GLU A 94 -3.15 -12.60 -10.04
CA GLU A 94 -3.27 -12.14 -11.43
C GLU A 94 -2.65 -13.13 -12.41
N GLN A 95 -1.47 -13.66 -12.09
CA GLN A 95 -0.78 -14.65 -12.93
C GLN A 95 -1.58 -15.93 -13.14
N LEU A 96 -2.45 -16.31 -12.21
CA LEU A 96 -3.29 -17.50 -12.34
C LEU A 96 -4.52 -17.27 -13.22
N ILE A 97 -4.94 -16.02 -13.38
CA ILE A 97 -6.20 -15.65 -14.07
C ILE A 97 -5.96 -14.76 -15.29
N CYS A 98 -4.71 -14.55 -15.71
CA CYS A 98 -4.36 -13.59 -16.75
C CYS A 98 -4.94 -13.94 -18.14
N GLU A 99 -5.24 -15.21 -18.37
CA GLU A 99 -5.89 -15.70 -19.60
C GLU A 99 -7.41 -15.89 -19.42
N GLU A 100 -7.94 -15.64 -18.23
CA GLU A 100 -9.35 -15.83 -17.90
C GLU A 100 -10.19 -14.59 -18.23
N PRO A 101 -11.48 -14.73 -18.61
CA PRO A 101 -12.36 -13.59 -18.91
C PRO A 101 -12.48 -12.56 -17.78
N ILE A 102 -12.26 -12.98 -16.54
CA ILE A 102 -12.34 -12.13 -15.34
C ILE A 102 -11.13 -11.19 -15.18
N HIS A 103 -10.04 -11.39 -15.94
CA HIS A 103 -8.79 -10.64 -15.76
C HIS A 103 -8.97 -9.12 -15.81
N SER A 104 -9.75 -8.61 -16.77
CA SER A 104 -10.02 -7.17 -16.90
C SER A 104 -10.75 -6.57 -15.69
N ALA A 105 -11.66 -7.33 -15.09
CA ALA A 105 -12.36 -6.95 -13.86
C ALA A 105 -11.37 -6.95 -12.68
N TYR A 106 -10.50 -7.95 -12.61
CA TYR A 106 -9.44 -8.04 -11.59
C TYR A 106 -8.45 -6.85 -11.67
N GLN A 107 -8.02 -6.47 -12.87
CA GLN A 107 -7.15 -5.30 -13.05
C GLN A 107 -7.84 -3.99 -12.63
N SER A 108 -9.15 -3.89 -12.87
CA SER A 108 -9.93 -2.72 -12.43
C SER A 108 -10.05 -2.68 -10.91
N PHE A 109 -10.24 -3.84 -10.27
CA PHE A 109 -10.19 -4.00 -8.83
C PHE A 109 -8.83 -3.60 -8.23
N ALA A 110 -7.72 -4.13 -8.75
CA ALA A 110 -6.37 -3.84 -8.26
C ALA A 110 -6.01 -2.35 -8.42
N ARG A 111 -6.40 -1.73 -9.55
CA ARG A 111 -6.26 -0.28 -9.75
C ARG A 111 -7.10 0.54 -8.77
N GLY A 112 -8.25 0.02 -8.34
CA GLY A 112 -9.08 0.65 -7.30
C GLY A 112 -8.33 0.74 -5.96
N ILE A 113 -7.65 -0.33 -5.57
CA ILE A 113 -6.84 -0.37 -4.34
C ILE A 113 -5.68 0.62 -4.42
N PHE A 114 -4.93 0.60 -5.53
CA PHE A 114 -3.67 1.33 -5.63
C PHE A 114 -3.81 2.77 -6.16
N GLY A 115 -4.96 3.10 -6.74
CA GLY A 115 -5.24 4.39 -7.36
C GLY A 115 -5.05 5.60 -6.43
N PRO A 116 -5.52 5.59 -5.17
CA PRO A 116 -5.30 6.70 -4.23
C PRO A 116 -3.82 7.04 -4.03
N ALA A 117 -2.96 6.05 -3.77
CA ALA A 117 -1.54 6.32 -3.56
C ALA A 117 -0.84 6.78 -4.85
N ALA A 118 -1.18 6.20 -6.00
CA ALA A 118 -0.63 6.65 -7.28
C ALA A 118 -0.94 8.14 -7.54
N ARG A 119 -2.17 8.59 -7.23
CA ARG A 119 -2.55 10.01 -7.32
C ARG A 119 -1.79 10.88 -6.33
N LYS A 120 -1.60 10.41 -5.09
CA LYS A 120 -0.81 11.13 -4.07
C LYS A 120 0.64 11.34 -4.52
N LEU A 121 1.29 10.30 -5.06
CA LEU A 121 2.66 10.37 -5.57
C LEU A 121 2.79 11.26 -6.81
N ALA A 122 1.85 11.16 -7.76
CA ALA A 122 1.83 12.04 -8.92
C ALA A 122 1.64 13.52 -8.55
N GLY A 123 0.84 13.78 -7.50
CA GLY A 123 0.67 15.12 -6.94
C GLY A 123 1.95 15.66 -6.28
N ILE A 124 2.71 14.83 -5.56
CA ILE A 124 3.99 15.20 -4.95
C ILE A 124 5.02 15.58 -6.04
N GLN A 125 5.15 14.78 -7.10
CA GLN A 125 6.05 15.10 -8.22
C GLN A 125 5.69 16.43 -8.91
N SER A 126 4.40 16.76 -8.97
CA SER A 126 3.94 18.03 -9.56
C SER A 126 4.33 19.25 -8.71
N GLN A 127 4.43 19.10 -7.38
CA GLN A 127 4.87 20.16 -6.46
C GLN A 127 6.40 20.28 -6.40
N GLU A 128 7.15 19.18 -6.45
CA GLU A 128 8.62 19.21 -6.52
C GLU A 128 9.15 19.87 -7.80
N LYS A 129 8.44 19.71 -8.91
CA LYS A 129 8.80 20.38 -10.17
C LYS A 129 8.58 21.90 -10.14
N ALA A 130 7.72 22.39 -9.24
CA ALA A 130 7.42 23.82 -9.08
C ALA A 130 8.42 24.56 -8.17
N ILE A 131 9.14 23.85 -7.30
CA ILE A 131 10.15 24.43 -6.39
C ILE A 131 11.55 24.56 -7.04
N TRP A 132 11.79 23.87 -8.16
CA TRP A 132 13.03 24.00 -8.94
C TRP A 132 12.80 24.89 -10.17
N THR A 133 12.59 26.18 -9.95
CA THR A 133 12.88 27.19 -10.97
C THR A 133 14.35 27.55 -10.82
N PRO A 134 15.23 27.35 -11.82
CA PRO A 134 16.61 27.79 -11.67
C PRO A 134 16.60 29.31 -11.42
N TYR A 135 17.19 29.73 -10.31
CA TYR A 135 17.42 31.14 -10.04
C TYR A 135 18.30 31.69 -11.16
N SER A 136 17.69 32.43 -12.09
CA SER A 136 18.41 33.19 -13.10
C SER A 136 19.00 34.42 -12.40
N ASP A 137 20.28 34.34 -12.03
CA ASP A 137 21.04 35.48 -11.51
C ASP A 137 21.22 36.53 -12.62
N PRO A 138 20.66 37.75 -12.48
CA PRO A 138 20.75 38.78 -13.51
C PRO A 138 22.14 39.41 -13.65
N LEU A 139 23.14 39.00 -12.86
CA LEU A 139 24.49 39.58 -12.88
C LEU A 139 25.52 38.81 -13.73
N PHE A 140 25.13 37.72 -14.40
CA PHE A 140 26.04 37.00 -15.29
C PHE A 140 25.71 37.25 -16.77
N GLU A 141 26.10 38.42 -17.27
CA GLU A 141 26.20 38.66 -18.71
C GLU A 141 27.52 38.05 -19.25
N PRO A 142 27.51 37.26 -20.33
CA PRO A 142 28.71 36.66 -20.88
C PRO A 142 29.60 37.72 -21.55
N GLY A 143 30.60 38.20 -20.81
CA GLY A 143 31.92 38.59 -21.32
C GLY A 143 31.98 39.72 -22.34
N GLY A 144 31.80 40.96 -21.88
CA GLY A 144 32.33 42.15 -22.56
C GLY A 144 33.81 42.36 -22.23
N VAL A 145 34.69 42.19 -23.21
CA VAL A 145 36.13 42.49 -23.13
C VAL A 145 36.33 44.01 -23.09
N ILE A 146 37.08 44.52 -22.10
CA ILE A 146 37.66 45.87 -22.16
C ILE A 146 39.18 45.74 -21.97
N LEU A 147 39.91 45.98 -23.07
CA LEU A 147 41.35 46.23 -23.07
C LEU A 147 41.60 47.73 -23.01
N THR A 148 42.56 48.17 -22.19
CA THR A 148 43.45 49.29 -22.57
C THR A 148 44.88 49.05 -22.03
N PRO A 149 45.93 49.46 -22.78
CA PRO A 149 47.34 49.22 -22.45
C PRO A 149 48.01 50.42 -21.74
N THR A 150 49.11 50.14 -21.02
CA THR A 150 50.17 51.13 -20.70
C THR A 150 51.11 51.33 -21.86
#